data_AF-A0A6J7LXP2-F1
#
_entry.id   AF-A0A6J7LXP2-F1
#
_cell.length_a   1.000
_cell.length_b   1.000
_cell.length_c   1.000
_cell.angle_alpha   90.00
_cell.angle_beta   90.00
_cell.angle_gamma   90.00
#
_symmetry.space_group_name_H-M   'P 1'
#
loop_
_entity.id
_entity.type
_entity.pdbx_description
1 polymer ?
#
loop_
_entity_poly.entity_id
_entity_poly.type
_entity_poly.pdbx_seq_one_letter_code
_entity_poly.pdbx_strand_id
1 'polypeptide(L)'
;MAVSTPRIISALVEEAVSVGDVVRLFSFKKGQANLVELTLPDESKCLGKTVEEIQLPDNASLAAIVRDGRVISPKAHDVFSAGDELLFVASSTAEDLLKQCFIQQ
;
A
#
# COMPACT_ATOMS: atom_id res chain seq x y z
N MET A 1 -23.19 -3.27 25.85
CA MET A 1 -22.17 -3.86 24.96
C MET A 1 -21.02 -2.88 24.90
N ALA A 2 -19.98 -3.13 25.69
CA ALA A 2 -18.81 -2.26 25.76
C ALA A 2 -18.05 -2.38 24.43
N VAL A 3 -18.12 -1.35 23.61
CA VAL A 3 -17.19 -1.21 22.48
C VAL A 3 -15.87 -0.81 23.10
N SER A 4 -14.95 -1.76 23.21
CA SER A 4 -13.60 -1.52 23.71
C SER A 4 -12.83 -0.64 22.72
N THR A 5 -13.05 0.67 22.81
CA THR A 5 -12.23 1.74 22.25
C THR A 5 -10.71 1.59 22.50
N PRO A 6 -10.20 0.94 23.57
CA PRO A 6 -8.75 0.79 23.75
C PRO A 6 -8.04 -0.05 22.67
N ARG A 7 -8.73 -0.96 21.96
CA ARG A 7 -8.08 -1.74 20.88
C ARG A 7 -7.84 -0.95 19.61
N ILE A 8 -8.63 0.09 19.34
CA ILE A 8 -8.39 0.97 18.19
C ILE A 8 -7.15 1.83 18.47
N ILE A 9 -6.96 2.27 19.72
CA ILE A 9 -5.82 3.12 20.11
C ILE A 9 -4.52 2.31 20.22
N SER A 10 -4.58 1.03 20.63
CA SER A 10 -3.37 0.17 20.71
C SER A 10 -2.79 -0.23 19.34
N ALA A 11 -3.50 0.03 18.24
CA ALA A 11 -2.94 -0.13 16.89
C ALA A 11 -2.04 1.05 16.47
N LEU A 12 -1.90 2.08 17.31
CA LEU A 12 -1.01 3.23 17.10
C LEU A 12 0.43 2.98 17.58
N VAL A 13 0.79 1.73 17.87
CA VAL A 13 2.12 1.32 18.35
C VAL A 13 2.84 0.57 17.25
N GLU A 14 3.44 1.35 16.36
CA GLU A 14 4.87 1.36 15.98
C GLU A 14 4.97 1.86 14.53
N GLU A 15 5.30 3.15 14.37
CA GLU A 15 5.91 3.69 13.15
C GLU A 15 7.28 3.04 12.95
N ALA A 16 7.28 1.77 12.58
CA ALA A 16 8.31 1.26 11.69
C ALA A 16 7.70 1.32 10.29
N VAL A 17 7.68 2.52 9.69
CA VAL A 17 7.47 2.63 8.25
C VAL A 17 8.68 1.92 7.63
N SER A 18 8.51 0.63 7.32
CA SER A 18 9.54 -0.10 6.59
C SER A 18 9.46 0.39 5.16
N VAL A 19 10.19 1.48 4.90
CA VAL A 19 10.30 2.08 3.57
C VAL A 19 10.81 0.99 2.64
N GLY A 20 10.03 0.72 1.59
CA GLY A 20 10.35 -0.33 0.64
C GLY A 20 9.88 -1.75 1.01
N ASP A 21 9.07 -1.92 2.04
CA ASP A 21 8.35 -3.17 2.32
C ASP A 21 6.83 -2.97 2.26
N VAL A 22 6.13 -4.08 1.99
CA VAL A 22 4.67 -4.13 2.03
C VAL A 22 4.23 -4.35 3.48
N VAL A 23 3.50 -3.40 4.04
CA VAL A 23 3.00 -3.45 5.41
C VAL A 23 1.51 -3.78 5.40
N ARG A 24 1.11 -4.82 6.13
CA ARG A 24 -0.30 -5.21 6.22
C ARG A 24 -1.00 -4.43 7.34
N LEU A 25 -1.94 -3.57 6.96
CA LEU A 25 -2.72 -2.75 7.89
C LEU A 25 -3.96 -3.50 8.41
N PHE A 26 -4.63 -4.25 7.54
CA PHE A 26 -5.87 -4.95 7.90
C PHE A 26 -6.11 -6.21 7.05
N SER A 27 -6.80 -7.20 7.61
CA SER A 27 -7.25 -8.40 6.89
C SER A 27 -8.77 -8.52 6.90
N PHE A 28 -9.37 -8.55 5.72
CA PHE A 28 -10.78 -8.84 5.51
C PHE A 28 -11.06 -10.35 5.53
N LYS A 29 -12.23 -10.75 6.05
CA LYS A 29 -12.81 -12.11 5.98
C LYS A 29 -11.76 -13.25 6.02
N LYS A 30 -11.16 -13.50 7.18
CA LYS A 30 -10.17 -14.56 7.42
C LYS A 30 -8.98 -14.55 6.42
N GLY A 31 -8.55 -13.38 5.92
CA GLY A 31 -7.34 -13.23 5.10
C GLY A 31 -7.53 -13.48 3.60
N GLN A 32 -8.77 -13.54 3.12
CA GLN A 32 -9.03 -13.64 1.66
C GLN A 32 -8.65 -12.35 0.92
N ALA A 33 -8.72 -11.21 1.59
CA ALA A 33 -8.24 -9.93 1.11
C ALA A 33 -7.62 -9.15 2.27
N ASN A 34 -6.59 -8.37 1.98
CA ASN A 34 -5.84 -7.55 2.91
C ASN A 34 -5.80 -6.11 2.39
N LEU A 35 -5.86 -5.15 3.30
CA LEU A 35 -5.46 -3.78 3.05
C LEU A 35 -3.98 -3.68 3.41
N VAL A 36 -3.15 -3.35 2.42
CA VAL A 36 -1.71 -3.27 2.56
C VAL A 36 -1.22 -1.92 2.07
N GLU A 37 -0.08 -1.50 2.61
CA GLU A 37 0.58 -0.24 2.31
C GLU A 37 1.98 -0.51 1.77
N LEU A 38 2.42 0.30 0.81
CA LEU A 38 3.79 0.31 0.32
C LEU A 38 4.29 1.75 0.21
N THR A 39 5.27 2.11 1.02
CA THR A 39 5.97 3.40 0.88
C THR A 39 7.08 3.27 -0.16
N LEU A 40 7.05 4.13 -1.18
CA LEU A 40 8.04 4.11 -2.27
C LEU A 40 9.37 4.73 -1.82
N PRO A 41 10.49 3.97 -1.75
CA PRO A 41 11.82 4.55 -1.60
C PRO A 41 12.22 5.41 -2.79
N ASP A 42 13.21 6.29 -2.58
CA ASP A 42 13.78 7.18 -3.60
C ASP A 42 14.39 6.44 -4.82
N GLU A 43 14.69 5.15 -4.67
CA GLU A 43 15.30 4.31 -5.72
C GLU A 43 14.28 3.36 -6.37
N SER A 44 12.98 3.60 -6.16
CA SER A 44 11.93 2.75 -6.73
C SER A 44 11.92 2.79 -8.26
N LYS A 45 11.75 1.64 -8.91
CA LYS A 45 11.72 1.55 -10.39
C LYS A 45 10.45 2.10 -11.04
N CYS A 46 9.44 2.38 -10.23
CA CYS A 46 8.17 2.94 -10.66
C CYS A 46 8.17 4.48 -10.67
N LEU A 47 9.19 5.13 -10.11
CA LEU A 47 9.25 6.60 -10.07
C LEU A 47 9.26 7.18 -11.48
N GLY A 48 8.47 8.23 -11.68
CA GLY A 48 8.30 8.86 -12.99
C GLY A 48 7.40 8.10 -13.97
N LYS A 49 6.95 6.88 -13.63
CA LYS A 49 5.93 6.15 -14.40
C LYS A 49 4.54 6.53 -13.92
N THR A 50 3.57 6.42 -14.82
CA THR A 50 2.16 6.59 -14.50
C THR A 50 1.55 5.32 -13.89
N VAL A 51 0.39 5.45 -13.27
CA VAL A 51 -0.36 4.31 -12.70
C VAL A 51 -0.65 3.25 -13.76
N GLU A 52 -1.00 3.62 -14.99
CA GLU A 52 -1.32 2.65 -16.06
C GLU A 52 -0.09 1.91 -16.62
N GLU A 53 1.11 2.47 -16.46
CA GLU A 53 2.36 1.82 -16.87
C GLU A 53 2.78 0.67 -15.93
N ILE A 54 2.21 0.61 -14.73
CA ILE A 54 2.49 -0.45 -13.75
C ILE A 54 1.45 -1.55 -13.85
N GLN A 55 1.90 -2.75 -14.22
CA GLN A 55 1.07 -3.94 -14.16
C GLN A 55 1.01 -4.47 -12.73
N LEU A 56 -0.20 -4.47 -12.17
CA LEU A 56 -0.49 -5.08 -10.88
C LEU A 56 -0.69 -6.60 -11.03
N PRO A 57 -0.36 -7.39 -10.01
CA PRO A 57 -0.70 -8.80 -10.00
C PRO A 57 -2.22 -9.00 -9.95
N ASP A 58 -2.68 -10.16 -10.43
CA ASP A 58 -4.08 -10.55 -10.33
C ASP A 58 -4.57 -10.51 -8.86
N ASN A 59 -5.79 -10.02 -8.66
CA ASN A 59 -6.38 -9.83 -7.34
C ASN A 59 -5.66 -8.79 -6.45
N ALA A 60 -4.99 -7.81 -7.05
CA ALA A 60 -4.58 -6.58 -6.38
C ALA A 60 -5.18 -5.34 -7.05
N SER A 61 -5.48 -4.33 -6.24
CA SER A 61 -6.00 -3.04 -6.71
C SER A 61 -5.40 -1.90 -5.90
N LEU A 62 -4.85 -0.90 -6.59
CA LEU A 62 -4.41 0.35 -5.98
C LEU A 62 -5.65 1.19 -5.62
N ALA A 63 -5.88 1.36 -4.33
CA ALA A 63 -7.05 2.05 -3.79
C ALA A 63 -6.82 3.56 -3.63
N ALA A 64 -5.62 3.95 -3.17
CA ALA A 64 -5.26 5.34 -2.93
C ALA A 64 -3.74 5.53 -2.98
N ILE A 65 -3.34 6.76 -3.29
CA ILE A 65 -1.98 7.26 -3.10
C ILE A 65 -2.07 8.32 -2.01
N VAL A 66 -1.25 8.22 -0.96
CA VAL A 66 -1.09 9.28 0.03
C VAL A 66 0.24 9.98 -0.22
N ARG A 67 0.19 11.29 -0.45
CA ARG A 67 1.36 12.13 -0.74
C ARG A 67 1.28 13.39 0.10
N ASP A 68 2.30 13.65 0.90
CA ASP A 68 2.36 14.81 1.81
C ASP A 68 1.09 14.93 2.70
N GLY A 69 0.60 13.79 3.19
CA GLY A 69 -0.62 13.70 4.00
C GLY A 69 -1.93 13.96 3.25
N ARG A 70 -1.91 14.05 1.91
CA ARG A 70 -3.10 14.20 1.07
C ARG A 70 -3.46 12.89 0.40
N VAL A 71 -4.75 12.53 0.48
CA VAL A 71 -5.29 11.36 -0.20
C VAL A 71 -5.61 11.70 -1.65
N ILE A 72 -5.04 10.92 -2.57
CA ILE A 72 -5.22 11.01 -4.01
C ILE A 72 -5.90 9.72 -4.49
N SER A 73 -7.04 9.87 -5.18
CA SER A 73 -7.66 8.75 -5.88
C SER A 73 -6.86 8.49 -7.17
N PRO A 74 -6.31 7.28 -7.36
CA PRO A 74 -5.39 7.01 -8.47
C PRO A 74 -6.11 7.08 -9.81
N LYS A 75 -5.54 7.82 -10.75
CA LYS A 75 -5.93 7.89 -12.15
C LYS A 75 -4.81 7.34 -13.02
N ALA A 76 -5.16 6.87 -14.20
CA ALA A 76 -4.22 6.29 -15.16
C ALA A 76 -2.97 7.16 -15.40
N HIS A 77 -3.14 8.49 -15.49
CA HIS A 77 -2.07 9.45 -15.77
C HIS A 77 -1.32 9.97 -14.54
N ASP A 78 -1.71 9.58 -13.32
CA ASP A 78 -1.00 10.02 -12.12
C ASP A 78 0.39 9.40 -12.08
N VAL A 79 1.40 10.20 -11.76
CA VAL A 79 2.81 9.77 -11.76
C VAL A 79 3.26 9.47 -10.33
N PHE A 80 3.90 8.32 -10.15
CA PHE A 80 4.49 7.93 -8.86
C PHE A 80 5.69 8.80 -8.51
N SER A 81 5.77 9.20 -7.25
CA SER A 81 6.85 10.02 -6.68
C SER A 81 7.45 9.33 -5.45
N ALA A 82 8.70 9.65 -5.14
CA ALA A 82 9.35 9.12 -3.96
C ALA A 82 8.62 9.60 -2.70
N GLY A 83 8.53 8.72 -1.70
CA GLY A 83 7.76 8.97 -0.48
C GLY A 83 6.25 8.81 -0.64
N ASP A 84 5.73 8.47 -1.82
CA ASP A 84 4.32 8.08 -1.95
C ASP A 84 4.02 6.85 -1.10
N GLU A 85 2.95 6.91 -0.33
CA GLU A 85 2.37 5.78 0.38
C GLU A 85 1.22 5.21 -0.45
N LEU A 86 1.43 4.02 -1.00
CA LEU A 86 0.48 3.35 -1.87
C LEU A 86 -0.39 2.39 -1.05
N LEU A 87 -1.71 2.59 -1.06
CA LEU A 87 -2.65 1.70 -0.40
C LEU A 87 -3.28 0.74 -1.40
N PHE A 88 -3.19 -0.56 -1.13
CA PHE A 88 -3.74 -1.61 -1.97
C PHE A 88 -4.75 -2.46 -1.21
N VAL A 89 -5.78 -2.91 -1.93
CA VAL A 89 -6.54 -4.08 -1.53
C VAL A 89 -6.04 -5.27 -2.36
N ALA A 90 -5.51 -6.29 -1.70
CA ALA A 90 -4.89 -7.43 -2.36
C ALA A 90 -5.22 -8.75 -1.67
N SER A 91 -5.27 -9.86 -2.41
CA SER A 91 -5.28 -11.19 -1.78
C SER A 91 -3.95 -11.48 -1.09
N SER A 92 -3.93 -12.43 -0.16
CA SER A 92 -2.70 -12.85 0.52
C SER A 92 -1.61 -13.33 -0.45
N THR A 93 -1.98 -13.90 -1.60
CA THR A 93 -1.02 -14.35 -2.63
C THR A 93 -0.47 -13.21 -3.47
N ALA A 94 -1.24 -12.14 -3.67
CA ALA A 94 -0.86 -10.99 -4.48
C ALA A 94 0.05 -10.02 -3.70
N GLU A 95 -0.11 -9.97 -2.37
CA GLU A 95 0.72 -9.18 -1.46
C GLU A 95 2.23 -9.40 -1.68
N ASP A 96 2.65 -10.66 -1.81
CA ASP A 96 4.05 -11.04 -2.02
C ASP A 96 4.62 -10.54 -3.36
N LEU A 97 3.75 -10.35 -4.36
CA LEU A 97 4.13 -9.92 -5.71
C LEU A 97 4.17 -8.39 -5.85
N LEU A 98 3.42 -7.66 -5.02
CA LEU A 98 3.33 -6.20 -5.09
C LEU A 98 4.71 -5.55 -4.97
N LYS A 99 5.54 -5.99 -4.02
CA LYS A 99 6.90 -5.44 -3.85
C LYS A 99 7.71 -5.49 -5.14
N GLN A 100 7.59 -6.58 -5.90
CA GLN A 100 8.32 -6.79 -7.15
C GLN A 100 7.82 -5.88 -8.27
N CYS A 101 6.60 -5.34 -8.21
CA CYS A 101 6.09 -4.41 -9.22
C CYS A 101 6.69 -3.00 -9.07
N PHE A 102 7.04 -2.57 -7.85
CA PHE A 102 7.39 -1.19 -7.56
C PHE A 102 8.86 -0.96 -7.20
N ILE A 103 9.55 -1.97 -6.67
CA ILE A 103 10.91 -1.84 -6.09
C ILE A 103 11.92 -2.68 -6.89
N GLN A 104 13.18 -2.21 -6.97
CA GLN A 104 14.31 -2.98 -7.48
C GLN A 104 14.92 -3.81 -6.33
N GLN A 105 15.22 -5.09 -6.59
CA GLN A 105 15.92 -5.96 -5.63
C GLN A 105 17.35 -5.47 -5.37
#